data_AF-A0A1Z9BR38-F1
#
_entry.id   AF-A0A1Z9BR38-F1
#
_cell.length_a   1.000
_cell.length_b   1.000
_cell.length_c   1.000
_cell.angle_alpha   90.00
_cell.angle_beta   90.00
_cell.angle_gamma   90.00
#
_symmetry.space_group_name_H-M   'P 1'
#
loop_
_entity.id
_entity.type
_entity.pdbx_description
1 polymer ?
#
loop_
_entity_poly.entity_id
_entity_poly.type
_entity_poly.pdbx_seq_one_letter_code
_entity_poly.pdbx_strand_id
1 'polypeptide(L)'
;MATILAHIRVEPGRERDFESIAGELFKESHEKDVGLRHYQYWRGADSGLYYCLLAFDDFRAFLAHQTSSHHESASPRLGDCVQDLRLEWVDPVPGASDLPPTAMQPLQEDADDLTRRYHTLFRAKIQEWWSLGG
;
A
#
# COMPACT_ATOMS: atom_id res chain seq x y z
N MET A 1 9.77 -5.12 7.14
CA MET A 1 8.37 -5.20 6.70
C MET A 1 7.84 -3.81 6.46
N ALA A 2 7.03 -3.63 5.43
CA ALA A 2 6.17 -2.48 5.25
C ALA A 2 4.72 -2.95 5.24
N THR A 3 3.91 -2.52 6.23
CA THR A 3 2.48 -2.86 6.29
C THR A 3 1.62 -1.61 6.36
N ILE A 4 0.66 -1.50 5.44
CA ILE A 4 -0.16 -0.32 5.21
C ILE A 4 -1.61 -0.76 5.04
N LEU A 5 -2.52 -0.06 5.72
CA LEU A 5 -3.94 -0.09 5.41
C LEU A 5 -4.28 1.19 4.64
N ALA A 6 -4.60 1.04 3.36
CA ALA A 6 -5.16 2.12 2.56
C ALA A 6 -6.65 2.22 2.84
N HIS A 7 -7.11 3.42 3.18
CA HIS A 7 -8.52 3.79 3.27
C HIS A 7 -8.85 4.59 2.02
N ILE A 8 -9.81 4.11 1.24
CA ILE A 8 -10.09 4.61 -0.10
C ILE A 8 -11.57 5.00 -0.15
N ARG A 9 -11.86 6.28 -0.39
CA ARG A 9 -13.19 6.74 -0.75
C ARG A 9 -13.24 6.87 -2.27
N VAL A 10 -14.16 6.14 -2.89
CA VAL A 10 -14.43 6.17 -4.32
C VAL A 10 -15.57 7.15 -4.58
N GLU A 11 -15.45 7.89 -5.68
CA GLU A 11 -16.49 8.80 -6.17
C GLU A 11 -17.80 8.03 -6.46
N PRO A 12 -18.98 8.55 -6.06
CA PRO A 12 -20.24 7.89 -6.34
C PRO A 12 -20.44 7.59 -7.83
N GLY A 13 -20.74 6.33 -8.15
CA GLY A 13 -20.92 5.86 -9.52
C GLY A 13 -19.63 5.39 -10.21
N ARG A 14 -18.46 5.45 -9.53
CA ARG A 14 -17.17 4.95 -10.03
C ARG A 14 -16.75 3.62 -9.41
N GLU A 15 -17.56 3.04 -8.54
CA GLU A 15 -17.24 1.82 -7.79
C GLU A 15 -16.86 0.65 -8.70
N ARG A 16 -17.61 0.46 -9.80
CA ARG A 16 -17.35 -0.64 -10.74
C ARG A 16 -16.04 -0.44 -11.52
N ASP A 17 -15.75 0.79 -11.92
CA ASP A 17 -14.51 1.13 -12.62
C ASP A 17 -13.32 0.91 -11.68
N PHE A 18 -13.42 1.44 -10.46
CA PHE A 18 -12.43 1.25 -9.40
C PHE A 18 -12.16 -0.24 -9.14
N GLU A 19 -13.20 -1.05 -8.97
CA GLU A 19 -13.05 -2.49 -8.70
C GLU A 19 -12.40 -3.24 -9.87
N SER A 20 -12.70 -2.86 -11.11
CA SER A 20 -12.04 -3.43 -12.28
C SER A 20 -10.54 -3.12 -12.28
N ILE A 21 -10.18 -1.86 -12.05
CA ILE A 21 -8.77 -1.42 -12.02
C ILE A 21 -8.03 -2.07 -10.84
N ALA A 22 -8.66 -2.12 -9.67
CA ALA A 22 -8.10 -2.76 -8.48
C ALA A 22 -7.89 -4.26 -8.70
N GLY A 23 -8.80 -4.94 -9.40
CA GLY A 23 -8.66 -6.36 -9.76
C GLY A 23 -7.52 -6.62 -10.76
N GLU A 24 -7.35 -5.73 -11.74
CA GLU A 24 -6.21 -5.77 -12.67
C GLU A 24 -4.89 -5.58 -11.91
N LEU A 25 -4.80 -4.51 -11.12
CA LEU A 25 -3.60 -4.19 -10.34
C LEU A 25 -3.27 -5.29 -9.34
N PHE A 26 -4.26 -5.86 -8.66
CA PHE A 26 -4.10 -7.02 -7.79
C PHE A 26 -3.42 -8.18 -8.51
N LYS A 27 -3.91 -8.54 -9.70
CA LYS A 27 -3.37 -9.65 -10.47
C LYS A 27 -1.93 -9.38 -10.90
N GLU A 28 -1.67 -8.19 -11.43
CA GLU A 28 -0.34 -7.82 -11.90
C GLU A 28 0.69 -7.78 -10.76
N SER A 29 0.31 -7.23 -9.60
CA SER A 29 1.19 -7.19 -8.43
C SER A 29 1.52 -8.59 -7.90
N HIS A 30 0.55 -9.50 -7.82
CA HIS A 30 0.85 -10.89 -7.41
C HIS A 30 1.70 -11.66 -8.41
N GLU A 31 1.63 -11.31 -9.70
CA GLU A 31 2.42 -11.94 -10.74
C GLU A 31 3.85 -11.37 -10.83
N LYS A 32 4.02 -10.07 -10.57
CA LYS A 32 5.24 -9.33 -10.91
C LYS A 32 6.02 -8.81 -9.70
N ASP A 33 5.37 -8.56 -8.56
CA ASP A 33 6.04 -7.94 -7.42
C ASP A 33 6.83 -8.94 -6.60
N VAL A 34 8.13 -8.70 -6.52
CA VAL A 34 9.02 -9.42 -5.62
C VAL A 34 8.88 -8.85 -4.21
N GLY A 35 8.70 -9.74 -3.23
CA GLY A 35 8.57 -9.38 -1.83
C GLY A 35 7.18 -8.91 -1.42
N LEU A 36 6.16 -9.09 -2.28
CA LEU A 36 4.77 -8.89 -1.91
C LEU A 36 4.26 -10.03 -1.01
N ARG A 37 3.62 -9.68 0.11
CA ARG A 37 3.02 -10.63 1.06
C ARG A 37 1.51 -10.55 1.10
N HIS A 38 0.97 -9.34 1.19
CA HIS A 38 -0.47 -9.09 1.14
C HIS A 38 -0.73 -7.91 0.22
N TYR A 39 -1.75 -8.06 -0.63
CA TYR A 39 -2.28 -6.98 -1.43
C TYR A 39 -3.74 -7.31 -1.70
N GLN A 40 -4.65 -6.90 -0.84
CA GLN A 40 -6.03 -7.37 -0.89
C GLN A 40 -6.97 -6.21 -0.70
N TYR A 41 -8.03 -6.16 -1.51
CA TYR A 41 -9.05 -5.11 -1.46
C TYR A 41 -10.33 -5.64 -0.81
N TRP A 42 -10.97 -4.80 -0.01
CA TRP A 42 -12.27 -5.08 0.59
C TRP A 42 -13.20 -3.89 0.44
N ARG A 43 -14.49 -4.17 0.23
CA ARG A 43 -15.55 -3.18 0.42
C ARG A 43 -15.72 -2.91 1.92
N GLY A 44 -15.82 -1.65 2.29
CA GLY A 44 -16.21 -1.23 3.63
C GLY A 44 -17.72 -1.34 3.85
N ALA A 45 -18.15 -1.05 5.07
CA ALA A 45 -19.56 -1.05 5.42
C ALA A 45 -20.34 0.10 4.76
N ASP A 46 -19.69 1.23 4.53
CA ASP A 46 -20.27 2.39 3.86
C ASP A 46 -20.10 2.32 2.35
N SER A 47 -21.11 2.80 1.61
CA SER A 47 -21.03 2.89 0.14
C SER A 47 -19.82 3.72 -0.31
N GLY A 48 -19.10 3.21 -1.32
CA GLY A 48 -17.91 3.86 -1.86
C GLY A 48 -16.69 3.81 -0.93
N LEU A 49 -16.77 3.19 0.26
CA LEU A 49 -15.61 2.99 1.12
C LEU A 49 -14.95 1.65 0.79
N TYR A 50 -13.63 1.67 0.64
CA TYR A 50 -12.81 0.48 0.41
C TYR A 50 -11.58 0.51 1.29
N TYR A 51 -11.05 -0.68 1.53
CA TYR A 51 -9.79 -0.91 2.21
C TYR A 51 -8.84 -1.70 1.31
N CYS A 52 -7.56 -1.38 1.35
CA CYS A 52 -6.52 -2.26 0.82
C CYS A 52 -5.45 -2.50 1.88
N LEU A 53 -5.15 -3.76 2.21
CA LEU A 53 -4.05 -4.13 3.08
C LEU A 53 -2.89 -4.52 2.19
N LEU A 54 -1.80 -3.78 2.33
CA LEU A 54 -0.57 -4.00 1.62
C LEU A 54 0.49 -4.42 2.63
N ALA A 55 1.19 -5.51 2.37
CA ALA A 55 2.34 -5.95 3.14
C ALA A 55 3.46 -6.39 2.21
N PHE A 56 4.66 -5.87 2.44
CA PHE A 56 5.86 -6.19 1.67
C PHE A 56 7.01 -6.54 2.60
N ASP A 57 7.88 -7.47 2.19
CA ASP A 57 9.09 -7.89 2.88
C ASP A 57 9.79 -6.72 3.58
N ASP A 58 9.91 -5.60 2.86
CA ASP A 58 10.39 -4.35 3.41
C ASP A 58 9.90 -3.09 2.69
N PHE A 59 10.38 -1.93 3.17
CA PHE A 59 9.99 -0.63 2.62
C PHE A 59 10.49 -0.44 1.18
N ARG A 60 11.61 -1.07 0.79
CA ARG A 60 12.12 -1.00 -0.58
C ARG A 60 11.22 -1.77 -1.54
N ALA A 61 10.76 -2.95 -1.15
CA ALA A 61 9.80 -3.72 -1.93
C ALA A 61 8.48 -2.95 -2.12
N PHE A 62 8.02 -2.25 -1.08
CA PHE A 62 6.89 -1.33 -1.21
C PHE A 62 7.16 -0.19 -2.21
N LEU A 63 8.34 0.46 -2.15
CA LEU A 63 8.69 1.50 -3.12
C LEU A 63 8.78 0.95 -4.55
N ALA A 64 9.35 -0.24 -4.73
CA ALA A 64 9.43 -0.90 -6.02
C ALA A 64 8.05 -1.20 -6.60
N HIS A 65 7.09 -1.60 -5.76
CA HIS A 65 5.69 -1.69 -6.16
C HIS A 65 5.14 -0.32 -6.62
N GLN A 66 5.35 0.74 -5.83
CA GLN A 66 4.85 2.09 -6.14
C GLN A 66 5.40 2.66 -7.46
N THR A 67 6.65 2.35 -7.80
CA THR A 67 7.33 2.83 -9.01
C THR A 67 7.31 1.81 -10.15
N SER A 68 6.62 0.69 -9.99
CA SER A 68 6.51 -0.33 -11.02
C SER A 68 5.69 0.16 -12.22
N SER A 69 5.97 -0.37 -13.41
CA SER A 69 5.25 0.02 -14.63
C SER A 69 3.74 -0.26 -14.58
N HIS A 70 3.34 -1.35 -13.92
CA HIS A 70 1.92 -1.69 -13.75
C HIS A 70 1.22 -0.75 -12.76
N HIS A 71 1.90 -0.38 -11.67
CA HIS A 71 1.37 0.61 -10.72
C HIS A 71 1.32 2.02 -11.32
N GLU A 72 2.35 2.46 -12.05
CA GLU A 72 2.34 3.77 -12.75
C GLU A 72 1.25 3.83 -13.83
N SER A 73 0.93 2.70 -14.48
CA SER A 73 -0.16 2.62 -15.45
C SER A 73 -1.55 2.65 -14.78
N ALA A 74 -1.69 2.03 -13.60
CA ALA A 74 -2.96 1.97 -12.87
C ALA A 74 -3.25 3.26 -12.09
N SER A 75 -2.23 3.94 -11.56
CA SER A 75 -2.38 5.07 -10.64
C SER A 75 -3.25 6.22 -11.17
N PRO A 76 -3.10 6.70 -12.42
CA PRO A 76 -3.98 7.74 -12.95
C PRO A 76 -5.44 7.30 -13.03
N ARG A 77 -5.68 6.05 -13.46
CA ARG A 77 -7.03 5.47 -13.60
C ARG A 77 -7.72 5.32 -12.23
N LEU A 78 -6.95 4.91 -11.22
CA LEU A 78 -7.42 4.91 -9.83
C LEU A 78 -7.71 6.33 -9.36
N GLY A 79 -6.83 7.29 -9.66
CA GLY A 79 -7.00 8.71 -9.34
C GLY A 79 -8.31 9.30 -9.88
N ASP A 80 -8.72 8.92 -11.08
CA ASP A 80 -10.00 9.36 -11.68
C ASP A 80 -11.24 8.81 -10.95
N CYS A 81 -11.07 7.77 -10.13
CA CYS A 81 -12.15 7.15 -9.36
C CYS A 81 -12.14 7.55 -7.89
N VAL A 82 -11.01 8.02 -7.35
CA VAL A 82 -10.80 8.17 -5.91
C VAL A 82 -11.06 9.61 -5.47
N GLN A 83 -12.02 9.77 -4.57
CA GLN A 83 -12.36 11.03 -3.91
C GLN A 83 -11.37 11.37 -2.78
N ASP A 84 -10.99 10.37 -1.98
CA ASP A 84 -10.10 10.53 -0.84
C ASP A 84 -9.26 9.26 -0.62
N LEU A 85 -7.99 9.45 -0.25
CA LEU A 85 -7.04 8.38 0.01
C LEU A 85 -6.24 8.68 1.26
N ARG A 86 -6.31 7.79 2.24
CA ARG A 86 -5.43 7.78 3.41
C ARG A 86 -4.62 6.51 3.47
N LEU A 87 -3.30 6.64 3.46
CA LEU A 87 -2.39 5.54 3.73
C LEU A 87 -2.03 5.53 5.22
N GLU A 88 -2.46 4.49 5.93
CA GLU A 88 -2.19 4.29 7.34
C GLU A 88 -1.12 3.21 7.53
N TRP A 89 0.00 3.57 8.13
CA TRP A 89 0.99 2.59 8.57
C TRP A 89 0.44 1.84 9.79
N VAL A 90 0.46 0.51 9.72
CA VAL A 90 -0.03 -0.36 10.80
C VAL A 90 1.08 -1.34 11.20
N ASP A 91 1.07 -1.75 12.46
CA ASP A 91 1.99 -2.75 12.99
C ASP A 91 1.21 -4.02 13.35
N PRO A 92 1.67 -5.21 12.92
CA PRO A 92 0.99 -6.45 13.25
C PRO A 92 1.04 -6.71 14.76
N VAL A 93 -0.10 -7.10 15.35
CA VAL A 93 -0.15 -7.54 16.75
C VAL A 93 0.59 -8.88 16.88
N PRO A 94 1.59 -9.00 17.78
CA PRO A 94 2.32 -10.26 17.97
C PRO A 94 1.38 -11.43 18.28
N GLY A 95 1.53 -12.53 17.52
CA GLY A 95 0.71 -13.75 17.67
C GLY A 95 -0.65 -13.71 16.98
N ALA A 96 -1.08 -12.57 16.42
CA ALA A 96 -2.31 -12.43 15.63
C ALA A 96 -2.06 -12.26 14.12
N SER A 97 -0.79 -12.19 13.71
CA SER A 97 -0.36 -12.10 12.32
C SER A 97 1.02 -12.76 12.16
N ASP A 98 1.25 -13.41 11.02
CA ASP A 98 2.56 -13.98 10.66
C ASP A 98 3.53 -12.92 10.08
N LEU A 99 3.11 -11.66 10.00
CA LEU A 99 3.96 -10.57 9.52
C LEU A 99 4.93 -10.11 10.62
N PRO A 100 6.22 -9.89 10.29
CA PRO A 100 7.15 -9.19 11.16
C PRO A 100 6.72 -7.73 11.43
N PRO A 101 7.22 -7.09 12.50
CA PRO A 101 6.95 -5.69 12.79
C PRO A 101 7.27 -4.75 11.63
N THR A 102 6.41 -3.75 11.45
CA THR A 102 6.59 -2.69 10.46
C THR A 102 7.83 -1.87 10.80
N ALA A 103 8.71 -1.68 9.82
CA ALA A 103 9.98 -1.01 10.00
C ALA A 103 10.32 -0.10 8.83
N MET A 104 10.94 1.04 9.12
CA MET A 104 11.43 1.97 8.12
C MET A 104 12.90 1.66 7.79
N GLN A 105 13.21 1.51 6.50
CA GLN A 105 14.59 1.38 6.03
C GLN A 105 15.14 2.72 5.52
N PRO A 106 16.45 2.98 5.66
CA PRO A 106 17.07 4.16 5.07
C PRO A 106 17.01 4.11 3.54
N LEU A 107 16.98 5.29 2.92
CA LEU A 107 17.07 5.44 1.47
C LEU A 107 18.38 4.80 0.95
N GLN A 108 18.33 4.16 -0.21
CA GLN A 108 19.52 3.63 -0.89
C GLN A 108 20.40 4.78 -1.40
N GLU A 109 21.73 4.66 -1.29
CA GLU A 109 22.66 5.72 -1.73
C GLU A 109 22.54 6.03 -3.23
N ASP A 110 22.25 5.01 -4.03
CA ASP A 110 22.13 5.01 -5.49
C ASP A 110 20.68 5.11 -6.00
N ALA A 111 19.71 5.41 -5.13
CA ALA A 111 18.31 5.54 -5.52
C ALA A 111 18.11 6.64 -6.59
N ASP A 112 17.27 6.34 -7.59
CA ASP A 112 16.85 7.33 -8.59
C ASP A 112 15.94 8.43 -7.98
N ASP A 113 15.73 9.50 -8.74
CA ASP A 113 14.98 10.68 -8.25
C ASP A 113 13.54 10.35 -7.84
N LEU A 114 12.87 9.43 -8.56
CA LEU A 114 11.51 9.02 -8.26
C LEU A 114 11.45 8.26 -6.93
N THR A 115 12.35 7.31 -6.74
CA THR A 115 12.50 6.53 -5.51
C THR A 115 12.84 7.43 -4.33
N ARG A 116 13.73 8.43 -4.49
CA ARG A 116 14.04 9.42 -3.45
C ARG A 116 12.81 10.23 -3.03
N ARG A 117 12.05 10.69 -4.03
CA ARG A 117 10.80 11.43 -3.79
C ARG A 117 9.79 10.55 -3.05
N TYR A 118 9.59 9.32 -3.49
CA TYR A 118 8.61 8.41 -2.91
C TYR A 118 9.01 7.91 -1.52
N HIS A 119 10.31 7.70 -1.27
CA HIS A 119 10.82 7.40 0.06
C HIS A 119 10.45 8.49 1.08
N THR A 120 10.50 9.76 0.66
CA THR A 120 10.11 10.90 1.50
C THR A 120 8.59 10.97 1.67
N LEU A 121 7.83 10.86 0.57
CA LEU A 121 6.36 10.99 0.59
C LEU A 121 5.69 9.88 1.38
N PHE A 122 6.15 8.65 1.23
CA PHE A 122 5.56 7.47 1.85
C PHE A 122 6.30 7.01 3.09
N ARG A 123 7.17 7.84 3.68
CA ARG A 123 7.96 7.45 4.85
C ARG A 123 7.07 6.87 5.96
N ALA A 124 7.40 5.66 6.41
CA ALA A 124 6.70 5.01 7.51
C ALA A 124 6.81 5.83 8.79
N LYS A 125 5.65 6.10 9.40
CA LYS A 125 5.55 6.78 10.70
C LYS A 125 5.42 5.72 11.79
N ILE A 126 6.56 5.22 12.25
CA ILE A 126 6.62 4.24 13.34
C ILE A 126 6.10 4.90 14.62
N GLN A 127 5.11 4.28 15.28
CA GLN A 127 4.52 4.81 16.51
C GLN A 127 5.26 4.27 17.73
N GLU A 128 5.49 5.11 18.74
CA GLU A 128 6.20 4.73 19.97
C GLU A 128 5.51 3.55 20.69
N TRP A 129 4.19 3.52 20.68
CA TRP A 129 3.42 2.50 21.40
C TRP A 129 3.52 1.09 20.79
N TRP A 130 3.93 0.96 19.52
CA TRP A 130 4.12 -0.35 18.86
C TRP A 130 5.21 -1.19 19.53
N SER A 131 6.20 -0.54 20.15
CA SER A 131 7.30 -1.21 20.84
C SER A 131 7.02 -1.50 22.33
N LEU A 132 5.85 -1.11 22.87
CA LEU A 132 5.57 -1.16 24.31
C LEU A 132 4.91 -2.47 24.79
N GLY A 133 4.94 -3.55 24.00
CA GLY A 133 4.20 -4.78 24.31
C GLY A 133 4.86 -6.10 23.91
N GLY A 134 6.20 -6.16 23.86
CA GLY A 134 6.98 -7.39 23.66
C GLY A 134 7.65 -7.87 24.95
#